data_AF-A0AAP0S0N8-F1
#
_entry.id   AF-A0AAP0S0N8-F1
#
_cell.length_a   1.000
_cell.length_b   1.000
_cell.length_c   1.000
_cell.angle_alpha   90.00
_cell.angle_beta   90.00
_cell.angle_gamma   90.00
#
_symmetry.space_group_name_H-M   'P 1'
#
loop_
_entity.id
_entity.type
_entity.pdbx_description
1 polymer ?
#
loop_
_entity_poly.entity_id
_entity_poly.type
_entity_poly.pdbx_seq_one_letter_code
_entity_poly.pdbx_strand_id
1 'polypeptide(L)'
;MFEQSTEKGSVWVTFKRSSMKSKVKRNKMATAGEPIEYRCLVRATDGKKKISTSVGAKDHQRFQASYATVLKAHMTALKKRERKEKRKAADADKKQKGLKKRPSAPKASV
;
A
#
# COMPACT_ATOMS: atom_id res chain seq x y z
N MET A 1 -2.94 -3.16 20.20
CA MET A 1 -3.88 -4.06 19.46
C MET A 1 -3.06 -5.13 18.77
N PHE A 2 -2.32 -4.82 17.71
CA PHE A 2 -1.50 -5.84 17.03
C PHE A 2 -0.59 -6.65 17.95
N GLU A 3 0.13 -6.01 18.89
CA GLU A 3 0.98 -6.69 19.87
C GLU A 3 0.22 -7.59 20.87
N GLN A 4 -1.05 -7.29 21.15
CA GLN A 4 -1.89 -8.07 22.07
C GLN A 4 -2.55 -9.27 21.38
N SER A 5 -2.70 -9.20 20.05
CA SER A 5 -3.37 -10.22 19.23
C SER A 5 -2.39 -11.04 18.39
N THR A 6 -1.08 -11.02 18.70
CA THR A 6 -0.03 -11.68 17.91
C THR A 6 -0.17 -13.20 17.90
N GLU A 7 -0.43 -13.80 19.07
CA GLU A 7 -0.56 -15.25 19.20
C GLU A 7 -1.97 -15.74 18.91
N LYS A 8 -2.97 -15.05 19.46
CA LYS A 8 -4.39 -15.40 19.33
C LYS A 8 -5.20 -14.11 19.25
N GLY A 9 -6.02 -14.01 18.21
CA GLY A 9 -6.94 -12.91 18.04
C GLY A 9 -7.02 -12.45 16.60
N SER A 10 -7.79 -11.39 16.38
CA SER A 10 -7.93 -10.77 15.08
C SER A 10 -8.16 -9.29 15.29
N VAL A 11 -7.43 -8.47 14.53
CA VAL A 11 -7.63 -7.02 14.54
C VAL A 11 -8.43 -6.65 13.29
N TRP A 12 -9.61 -6.09 13.50
CA TRP A 12 -10.45 -5.57 12.42
C TRP A 12 -10.22 -4.08 12.26
N VAL A 13 -9.87 -3.66 11.04
CA VAL A 13 -9.76 -2.25 10.68
C VAL A 13 -10.77 -1.94 9.58
N THR A 14 -11.55 -0.87 9.75
CA THR A 14 -12.57 -0.44 8.78
C THR A 14 -12.36 1.02 8.40
N PHE A 15 -12.54 1.31 7.11
CA PHE A 15 -12.46 2.65 6.54
C PHE A 15 -13.82 2.99 5.94
N LYS A 16 -14.43 4.08 6.37
CA LYS A 16 -15.76 4.50 5.90
C LYS A 16 -15.80 5.99 5.60
N ARG A 17 -16.34 6.36 4.44
CA ARG A 17 -16.65 7.76 4.13
C ARG A 17 -17.73 8.26 5.09
N SER A 18 -17.45 9.34 5.81
CA SER A 18 -18.33 9.91 6.82
C SER A 18 -18.34 11.43 6.72
N SER A 19 -19.52 12.04 6.81
CA SER A 19 -19.65 13.48 6.97
C SER A 19 -19.52 13.93 8.43
N MET A 20 -19.31 13.00 9.38
CA MET A 20 -19.42 13.21 10.85
C MET A 20 -20.76 13.74 11.36
N LYS A 21 -21.70 14.07 10.47
CA LYS A 21 -23.03 14.58 10.80
C LYS A 21 -24.06 13.45 10.78
N SER A 22 -25.04 13.54 11.67
CA SER A 22 -26.21 12.64 11.69
C SER A 22 -26.99 12.74 10.38
N LYS A 23 -27.78 11.71 10.05
CA LYS A 23 -28.63 11.71 8.84
C LYS A 23 -29.53 12.94 8.77
N VAL A 24 -30.16 13.30 9.90
CA VAL A 24 -31.05 14.47 9.99
C VAL A 24 -30.31 15.77 9.65
N LYS A 25 -29.12 16.00 10.24
CA LYS A 25 -28.32 17.19 9.97
C LYS A 25 -27.81 17.23 8.52
N ARG A 26 -27.45 16.07 7.97
CA ARG A 26 -27.00 15.96 6.57
C ARG A 26 -28.11 16.32 5.58
N ASN A 27 -29.32 15.83 5.82
CA ASN A 27 -30.46 16.14 4.96
C ASN A 27 -30.80 17.64 4.99
N LYS A 28 -30.76 18.26 6.18
CA LYS A 28 -30.96 19.71 6.31
C LYS A 28 -29.89 20.53 5.55
N MET A 29 -28.62 20.15 5.66
CA MET A 29 -27.53 20.79 4.91
C MET A 29 -27.69 20.61 3.39
N ALA A 30 -28.11 19.43 2.95
CA ALA A 30 -28.38 19.17 1.54
C ALA A 30 -29.54 20.03 1.01
N THR A 31 -30.61 20.19 1.78
CA THR A 31 -31.74 21.09 1.43
C THR A 31 -31.33 22.56 1.45
N ALA A 32 -30.42 22.96 2.36
CA ALA A 32 -29.90 24.32 2.46
C ALA A 32 -28.77 24.64 1.46
N GLY A 33 -28.32 23.67 0.66
CA GLY A 33 -27.22 23.85 -0.30
C GLY A 33 -25.83 24.00 0.33
N GLU A 34 -25.67 23.67 1.62
CA GLU A 34 -24.38 23.81 2.31
C GLU A 34 -23.39 22.70 1.89
N PRO A 35 -22.10 23.03 1.66
CA PRO A 35 -21.10 22.06 1.28
C PRO A 35 -20.80 21.08 2.43
N ILE A 36 -21.01 19.79 2.18
CA ILE A 36 -20.72 18.73 3.15
C ILE A 36 -19.27 18.29 3.00
N GLU A 37 -18.44 18.64 3.99
CA GLU A 37 -17.07 18.13 4.07
C GLU A 37 -17.07 16.65 4.45
N TYR A 38 -16.59 15.79 3.55
CA TYR A 38 -16.44 14.37 3.81
C TYR A 38 -15.05 14.07 4.37
N ARG A 39 -15.03 13.22 5.40
CA ARG A 39 -13.83 12.69 6.03
C ARG A 39 -13.81 11.17 5.92
N CYS A 40 -12.64 10.57 6.09
CA CYS A 40 -12.53 9.12 6.26
C CYS A 40 -12.59 8.78 7.75
N LEU A 41 -13.59 8.01 8.15
CA LEU A 41 -13.68 7.46 9.49
C LEU A 41 -12.97 6.11 9.51
N VAL A 42 -11.88 6.03 10.27
CA VAL A 42 -11.10 4.81 10.47
C VAL A 42 -11.42 4.25 11.84
N ARG A 43 -11.75 2.96 11.93
CA ARG A 43 -11.99 2.27 13.21
C ARG A 43 -11.19 1.00 13.28
N ALA A 44 -10.55 0.76 14.42
CA ALA A 44 -9.87 -0.50 14.71
C ALA A 44 -10.43 -1.14 15.98
N THR A 45 -10.56 -2.46 15.98
CA THR A 45 -11.05 -3.24 17.12
C THR A 45 -10.37 -4.60 17.17
N ASP A 46 -10.14 -5.08 18.39
CA ASP A 46 -9.66 -6.44 18.70
C ASP A 46 -10.78 -7.23 19.42
N GLY A 47 -12.04 -6.85 19.17
CA GLY A 47 -13.22 -7.33 19.89
C GLY A 47 -13.41 -6.71 21.27
N LYS A 48 -12.32 -6.47 22.02
CA LYS A 48 -12.32 -5.88 23.37
C LYS A 48 -12.23 -4.36 23.34
N LYS A 49 -11.09 -3.85 22.84
CA LYS A 49 -10.83 -2.40 22.75
C LYS A 49 -11.28 -1.89 21.39
N LYS A 50 -11.82 -0.68 21.34
CA LYS A 50 -12.24 0.01 20.11
C LYS A 50 -11.60 1.38 20.06
N ILE A 51 -10.93 1.68 18.96
CA ILE A 51 -10.38 3.01 18.69
C ILE A 51 -10.93 3.54 17.36
N SER A 52 -11.12 4.84 17.27
CA SER A 52 -11.60 5.49 16.06
C SER A 52 -10.92 6.82 15.83
N THR A 53 -10.64 7.15 14.58
CA THR A 53 -10.11 8.45 14.18
C THR A 53 -10.79 8.94 12.90
N SER A 54 -10.88 10.26 12.76
CA SER A 54 -11.38 10.92 11.55
C SER A 54 -10.24 11.58 10.81
N VAL A 55 -10.06 11.21 9.54
CA VAL A 55 -8.99 11.72 8.69
C VAL A 55 -9.59 12.68 7.67
N GLY A 56 -9.16 13.94 7.71
CA GLY A 56 -9.50 14.96 6.71
C GLY A 56 -8.64 14.85 5.44
N ALA A 57 -8.98 15.62 4.41
CA ALA A 57 -8.23 15.62 3.15
C ALA A 57 -6.76 16.05 3.33
N LYS A 58 -6.50 17.04 4.19
CA LYS A 58 -5.16 17.59 4.45
C LYS A 58 -4.21 16.56 5.10
N ASP A 59 -4.72 15.80 6.06
CA ASP A 59 -3.89 14.85 6.84
C ASP A 59 -3.83 13.45 6.23
N HIS A 60 -4.55 13.22 5.12
CA HIS A 60 -4.69 11.89 4.53
C HIS A 60 -3.35 11.26 4.15
N GLN A 61 -2.46 12.03 3.51
CA GLN A 61 -1.15 11.54 3.07
C GLN A 61 -0.26 11.15 4.27
N ARG A 62 -0.22 11.99 5.30
CA ARG A 62 0.54 11.71 6.53
C ARG A 62 -0.01 10.47 7.24
N PHE A 63 -1.33 10.37 7.35
CA PHE A 63 -1.98 9.20 7.93
C PHE A 63 -1.64 7.92 7.15
N GLN A 64 -1.68 7.97 5.81
CA GLN A 64 -1.37 6.84 4.95
C GLN A 64 0.08 6.35 5.16
N ALA A 65 1.05 7.27 5.22
CA ALA A 65 2.46 6.92 5.44
C ALA A 65 2.68 6.24 6.81
N SER A 66 2.13 6.83 7.88
CA SER A 66 2.22 6.24 9.22
C SER A 66 1.49 4.90 9.31
N TYR A 67 0.30 4.80 8.72
CA TYR A 67 -0.50 3.58 8.71
C TYR A 67 0.21 2.43 7.97
N ALA A 68 0.79 2.71 6.79
CA ALA A 68 1.56 1.73 6.03
C ALA A 68 2.77 1.20 6.81
N THR A 69 3.44 2.07 7.58
CA THR A 69 4.56 1.69 8.43
C THR A 69 4.12 0.75 9.54
N VAL A 70 3.02 1.06 10.23
CA VAL A 70 2.42 0.21 11.28
C VAL A 70 2.02 -1.16 10.71
N LEU A 71 1.33 -1.19 9.55
CA LEU A 71 0.94 -2.45 8.93
C LEU A 71 2.15 -3.33 8.56
N LYS A 72 3.18 -2.73 7.95
CA LYS A 72 4.38 -3.45 7.55
C LYS A 72 5.15 -4.02 8.74
N ALA A 73 5.19 -3.27 9.85
CA ALA A 73 5.88 -3.70 11.07
C ALA A 73 5.17 -4.87 11.77
N HIS A 74 3.83 -4.90 11.76
CA HIS A 74 3.07 -5.87 12.56
C HIS A 74 2.44 -7.03 11.76
N MET A 75 2.28 -6.94 10.44
CA MET A 75 1.73 -8.03 9.60
C MET A 75 2.82 -8.95 9.03
N THR A 76 3.68 -9.48 9.89
CA THR A 76 4.88 -10.24 9.49
C THR A 76 4.66 -11.75 9.35
N ALA A 77 3.65 -12.31 10.00
CA ALA A 77 3.41 -13.76 10.09
C ALA A 77 2.68 -14.38 8.88
N LEU A 78 2.77 -13.74 7.70
CA LEU A 78 2.16 -14.27 6.47
C LEU A 78 3.14 -15.22 5.77
N LYS A 79 2.62 -16.29 5.14
CA LYS A 79 3.43 -17.19 4.31
C LYS A 79 4.17 -16.36 3.26
N LYS A 80 5.49 -16.51 3.19
CA LYS A 80 6.29 -15.85 2.16
C LYS A 80 5.74 -16.28 0.80
N ARG A 81 5.42 -15.30 -0.05
CA ARG A 81 5.03 -15.56 -1.42
C ARG A 81 6.19 -16.28 -2.11
N GLU A 82 6.01 -17.55 -2.44
CA GLU A 82 6.97 -18.28 -3.25
C GLU A 82 7.11 -17.56 -4.59
N ARG A 83 8.29 -17.00 -4.81
CA ARG A 83 8.62 -16.33 -6.05
C ARG A 83 8.89 -17.43 -7.06
N LYS A 84 7.84 -17.99 -7.69
CA LYS A 84 7.98 -18.82 -8.90
C LYS A 84 8.86 -18.02 -9.85
N GLU A 85 10.08 -18.50 -10.05
CA GLU A 85 11.14 -17.79 -10.76
C GLU A 85 10.66 -17.40 -12.16
N LYS A 86 10.26 -16.14 -12.34
CA LYS A 86 10.46 -15.46 -13.62
C LYS A 86 11.91 -14.97 -13.68
N ARG A 87 12.87 -15.89 -13.53
CA ARG A 87 14.23 -15.72 -14.06
C ARG A 87 14.17 -15.94 -15.57
N LYS A 88 13.62 -14.98 -16.31
CA LYS A 88 13.79 -14.83 -17.75
C LYS A 88 13.65 -13.35 -18.12
N ALA A 89 14.62 -12.53 -17.72
CA ALA A 89 14.82 -11.19 -18.30
C ALA A 89 16.11 -10.47 -17.84
N ALA A 90 17.11 -11.13 -17.27
CA ALA A 90 18.31 -10.42 -16.80
C ALA A 90 19.66 -11.10 -17.12
N ASP A 91 19.69 -12.11 -18.00
CA ASP A 91 20.94 -12.68 -18.52
C ASP A 91 21.17 -12.32 -20.01
N ALA A 92 20.38 -11.40 -20.58
CA ALA A 92 20.55 -10.97 -21.96
C ALA A 92 21.49 -9.74 -22.12
N ASP A 93 21.88 -9.07 -21.02
CA ASP A 93 22.62 -7.80 -21.09
C ASP A 93 24.16 -7.96 -21.01
N LYS A 94 24.69 -9.19 -20.89
CA LYS A 94 26.15 -9.44 -20.87
C LYS A 94 26.73 -9.99 -22.17
N LYS A 95 25.94 -10.14 -23.24
CA LYS A 95 26.39 -10.72 -24.52
C LYS A 95 26.38 -9.74 -25.70
N GLN A 96 26.50 -8.42 -25.46
CA GLN A 96 26.61 -7.43 -26.54
C GLN A 96 27.87 -6.53 -26.49
N LYS A 97 28.81 -6.76 -25.56
CA LYS A 97 30.10 -6.06 -25.51
C LYS A 97 31.33 -6.89 -25.94
N GLY A 98 31.13 -8.10 -26.49
CA GLY A 98 32.21 -9.02 -26.86
C GLY A 98 32.51 -9.19 -28.36
N LEU A 99 31.69 -8.64 -29.26
CA LEU A 99 31.77 -8.96 -30.70
C LEU A 99 31.98 -7.72 -31.58
N LYS A 100 32.99 -6.90 -31.27
CA LYS A 100 33.51 -5.83 -32.15
C LYS A 100 35.05 -5.80 -32.21
N LYS A 101 35.72 -6.95 -32.12
CA LYS A 101 37.10 -7.11 -32.59
C LYS A 101 37.17 -8.31 -33.53
N ARG A 102 37.04 -8.03 -34.83
CA ARG A 102 37.54 -8.92 -35.89
C ARG A 102 39.05 -8.71 -35.99
N PRO A 103 39.87 -9.76 -35.93
CA PRO A 103 41.13 -9.81 -36.64
C PRO A 103 41.01 -10.86 -37.75
N SER A 104 40.96 -10.44 -39.01
CA SER A 104 41.21 -11.36 -40.13
C SER A 104 42.63 -11.09 -40.63
N ALA A 105 43.50 -12.07 -40.39
CA ALA A 105 44.89 -12.12 -40.77
C ALA A 105 45.08 -12.14 -42.31
N PRO A 106 46.30 -11.89 -42.84
CA PRO A 106 46.53 -11.52 -44.23
C PRO A 106 46.64 -12.76 -45.13
N LYS A 107 46.29 -12.61 -46.42
CA LYS A 107 46.77 -13.49 -47.50
C LYS A 107 47.11 -12.65 -48.74
N ALA A 108 48.28 -12.97 -49.29
CA ALA A 108 48.97 -12.29 -50.36
C ALA A 108 48.49 -12.69 -51.77
N SER A 109 48.89 -11.84 -52.73
CA SER A 109 49.20 -12.10 -54.16
C SER A 109 48.12 -12.67 -55.08
N VAL A 110 47.68 -11.87 -56.05
CA VAL A 110 48.03 -11.96 -57.49
C VAL A 110 48.19 -10.54 -58.03
#